data_AF-A0A3C2AQ63-F1
#
_entry.id   AF-A0A3C2AQ63-F1
#
_cell.length_a   1.000
_cell.length_b   1.000
_cell.length_c   1.000
_cell.angle_alpha   90.00
_cell.angle_beta   90.00
_cell.angle_gamma   90.00
#
_symmetry.space_group_name_H-M   'P 1'
#
loop_
_entity.id
_entity.type
_entity.pdbx_description
1 polymer ?
#
loop_
_entity_poly.entity_id
_entity_poly.type
_entity_poly.pdbx_seq_one_letter_code
_entity_poly.pdbx_strand_id
1 'polypeptide(L)'
;LSSVFLISYVIYHMTHESARFGGEGAIRTVYFIVLISHIILSVPVIPLALLSIYRGWTNNIDRHKKVVKFAYPVWLYVASTGVMVYLFMQPYY
;
A
#
# COMPACT_ATOMS: atom_id res chain seq x y z
N LEU A 1 9.71 -18.07 -18.27
CA LEU A 1 9.00 -16.78 -18.37
C LEU A 1 8.85 -16.11 -17.00
N SER A 2 8.28 -16.79 -15.99
CA SER A 2 8.08 -16.23 -14.64
C SER A 2 9.38 -15.85 -13.90
N SER A 3 10.47 -16.61 -14.06
CA SER A 3 11.76 -16.28 -13.43
C SER A 3 12.41 -15.03 -14.04
N VAL A 4 12.23 -14.81 -15.34
CA VAL A 4 12.71 -13.61 -16.04
C VAL A 4 11.89 -12.38 -15.61
N PHE A 5 10.57 -12.55 -15.45
CA PHE A 5 9.69 -11.52 -14.89
C PHE A 5 10.10 -11.14 -13.45
N LEU A 6 10.36 -12.13 -12.60
CA LEU A 6 10.77 -11.90 -11.21
C LEU A 6 12.12 -11.17 -11.13
N ILE A 7 13.10 -11.58 -11.93
CA ILE A 7 14.42 -10.96 -11.98
C ILE A 7 14.32 -9.53 -12.51
N SER A 8 13.56 -9.30 -13.60
CA SER A 8 13.34 -7.95 -14.13
C SER A 8 12.61 -7.05 -13.13
N TYR A 9 11.65 -7.57 -12.38
CA TYR A 9 10.93 -6.83 -11.33
C TYR A 9 11.86 -6.44 -10.17
N VAL A 10 12.67 -7.39 -9.67
CA VAL A 10 13.63 -7.13 -8.59
C VAL A 10 14.70 -6.14 -9.05
N ILE A 11 15.24 -6.30 -10.25
CA ILE A 11 16.22 -5.36 -10.82
C ILE A 11 15.58 -3.99 -10.97
N TYR A 12 14.38 -3.86 -11.55
CA TYR A 12 13.68 -2.58 -11.71
C TYR A 12 13.47 -1.88 -10.35
N HIS A 13 13.10 -2.62 -9.30
CA HIS A 13 12.91 -2.08 -7.95
C HIS A 13 14.24 -1.74 -7.24
N MET A 14 15.35 -2.34 -7.68
CA MET A 14 16.71 -2.03 -7.20
C MET A 14 17.39 -0.90 -8.00
N THR A 15 17.07 -0.74 -9.29
CA THR A 15 17.73 0.19 -10.22
C THR A 15 16.96 1.47 -10.49
N HIS A 16 15.65 1.51 -10.21
CA HIS A 16 14.98 2.80 -10.07
C HIS A 16 15.54 3.44 -8.82
N GLU A 17 16.26 4.55 -9.00
CA GLU A 17 16.62 5.43 -7.90
C GLU A 17 15.36 5.61 -7.06
N SER A 18 15.41 5.13 -5.81
CA SER A 18 14.40 5.43 -4.81
C SER A 18 14.21 6.92 -4.89
N ALA A 19 13.05 7.37 -5.40
CA ALA A 19 12.77 8.78 -5.63
C ALA A 19 13.23 9.53 -4.39
N ARG A 20 14.38 10.20 -4.49
CA ARG A 20 15.06 10.75 -3.33
C ARG A 20 14.21 11.92 -2.96
N PHE A 21 13.40 11.75 -1.92
CA PHE A 21 12.61 12.82 -1.36
C PHE A 21 13.57 13.99 -1.07
N GLY A 22 13.50 15.03 -1.90
CA GLY A 22 14.43 16.15 -1.90
C GLY A 22 14.18 17.13 -0.75
N GLY A 23 13.19 16.86 0.10
CA GLY A 23 12.92 17.64 1.30
C GLY A 23 14.00 17.44 2.36
N GLU A 24 14.60 18.53 2.82
CA GLU A 24 15.52 18.54 3.97
C GLU A 24 14.76 18.81 5.29
N GLY A 25 15.27 18.27 6.40
CA GLY A 25 14.73 18.52 7.74
C GLY A 25 13.52 17.66 8.14
N ALA A 26 12.63 18.23 8.97
CA ALA A 26 11.55 17.50 9.64
C ALA A 26 10.52 16.87 8.68
N ILE A 27 10.33 17.46 7.49
CA ILE A 27 9.38 16.99 6.47
C ILE A 27 9.76 15.61 5.91
N ARG A 28 11.07 15.32 5.84
CA ARG A 28 11.60 14.01 5.42
C ARG A 28 11.25 12.91 6.40
N THR A 29 11.43 13.18 7.70
CA THR A 29 11.14 12.19 8.75
C THR A 29 9.65 11.87 8.79
N VAL A 30 8.79 12.88 8.67
CA VAL A 30 7.32 12.68 8.58
C VAL A 30 6.96 11.85 7.35
N TYR A 31 7.54 12.17 6.18
CA TYR A 31 7.33 11.40 4.95
C TYR A 31 7.69 9.92 5.12
N PHE A 32 8.89 9.62 5.63
CA PHE A 32 9.31 8.22 5.82
C PHE A 32 8.47 7.49 6.87
N ILE A 33 8.05 8.14 7.95
CA ILE A 33 7.15 7.53 8.94
C ILE A 33 5.82 7.14 8.29
N VAL A 34 5.22 8.05 7.50
CA VAL A 34 3.95 7.80 6.80
C VAL A 34 4.12 6.76 5.70
N LEU A 35 5.23 6.79 4.96
CA LEU A 35 5.52 5.83 3.89
C LEU A 35 5.71 4.42 4.45
N ILE A 36 6.50 4.28 5.52
CA ILE A 36 6.75 2.98 6.16
C ILE A 36 5.45 2.45 6.77
N SER A 37 4.67 3.29 7.47
CA SER A 37 3.38 2.85 8.01
C SER A 37 2.44 2.42 6.90
N HIS A 38 2.33 3.19 5.81
CA HIS A 38 1.52 2.87 4.65
C HIS A 38 1.89 1.50 4.06
N ILE A 39 3.18 1.23 3.83
CA ILE A 39 3.64 -0.06 3.26
C ILE A 39 3.28 -1.22 4.19
N ILE A 40 3.57 -1.11 5.49
CA ILE A 40 3.30 -2.16 6.48
C ILE A 40 1.80 -2.45 6.56
N LEU A 41 0.95 -1.40 6.55
CA LEU A 41 -0.51 -1.55 6.60
C LEU A 41 -1.11 -1.99 5.25
N SER A 42 -0.44 -1.77 4.12
CA SER A 42 -0.93 -2.19 2.80
C SER A 42 -0.80 -3.69 2.56
N VAL A 43 0.24 -4.35 3.08
CA VAL A 43 0.45 -5.80 2.96
C VAL A 43 -0.76 -6.63 3.42
N PRO A 44 -1.35 -6.42 4.61
CA PRO A 44 -2.53 -7.18 5.06
C PRO A 44 -3.83 -6.78 4.36
N VAL A 45 -3.91 -5.59 3.75
CA VAL A 45 -5.12 -5.16 3.00
C VAL A 45 -5.38 -6.06 1.80
N ILE A 46 -4.33 -6.51 1.11
CA ILE A 46 -4.46 -7.38 -0.07
C ILE A 46 -5.17 -8.71 0.25
N PRO A 47 -4.70 -9.55 1.20
CA PRO A 47 -5.38 -10.80 1.55
C PRO A 47 -6.76 -10.55 2.16
N LEU A 48 -6.96 -9.45 2.92
CA LEU A 48 -8.28 -9.08 3.45
C LEU A 48 -9.27 -8.75 2.33
N ALA A 49 -8.84 -8.03 1.31
CA ALA A 49 -9.65 -7.69 0.13
C ALA A 49 -10.00 -8.95 -0.68
N LEU A 50 -9.02 -9.84 -0.94
CA LEU A 50 -9.25 -11.11 -1.63
C LEU A 50 -10.23 -12.00 -0.88
N LEU A 51 -10.08 -12.13 0.45
CA LEU A 51 -10.99 -12.90 1.29
C LEU A 51 -12.41 -12.30 1.29
N SER A 52 -12.52 -10.98 1.29
CA SER A 52 -13.79 -10.26 1.19
C SER A 52 -14.51 -10.57 -0.13
N ILE A 53 -13.80 -10.53 -1.25
CA ILE A 53 -14.31 -10.87 -2.59
C ILE A 53 -14.75 -12.34 -2.65
N TYR A 54 -13.90 -13.26 -2.19
CA TYR A 54 -14.22 -14.69 -2.17
C TYR A 54 -15.48 -15.00 -1.33
N ARG A 55 -15.63 -14.34 -0.18
CA ARG A 55 -16.84 -14.48 0.67
C ARG A 55 -18.08 -13.86 0.04
N GLY A 56 -17.92 -12.78 -0.73
CA GLY A 56 -19.00 -12.20 -1.54
C GLY A 56 -19.43 -13.16 -2.65
N TRP A 57 -18.48 -13.79 -3.34
CA TRP A 57 -18.76 -14.77 -4.40
C TRP A 57 -19.48 -16.02 -3.88
N THR A 58 -19.11 -16.51 -2.70
CA THR A 58 -19.77 -17.65 -2.04
C THR A 58 -21.09 -17.28 -1.34
N ASN A 59 -21.61 -16.07 -1.59
CA ASN A 59 -22.87 -15.54 -1.04
C ASN A 59 -22.95 -15.55 0.51
N ASN A 60 -21.79 -15.60 1.19
CA ASN A 60 -21.67 -15.63 2.64
C ASN A 60 -21.64 -14.21 3.23
N ILE A 61 -22.75 -13.49 3.10
CA ILE A 61 -22.86 -12.06 3.42
C ILE A 61 -22.56 -11.77 4.91
N ASP A 62 -22.98 -12.62 5.84
CA ASP A 62 -22.73 -12.42 7.28
C ASP A 62 -21.24 -12.45 7.63
N ARG A 63 -20.49 -13.34 7.00
CA ARG A 63 -19.04 -13.49 7.18
C ARG A 63 -18.26 -12.44 6.39
N HIS A 64 -18.80 -11.96 5.27
CA HIS A 64 -18.26 -10.83 4.52
C HIS A 64 -18.34 -9.54 5.35
N LYS A 65 -19.52 -9.19 5.88
CA LYS A 65 -19.72 -7.99 6.71
C LYS A 65 -18.78 -7.95 7.92
N LYS A 66 -18.55 -9.09 8.58
CA LYS A 66 -17.62 -9.18 9.71
C LYS A 66 -16.18 -8.86 9.31
N VAL A 67 -15.70 -9.37 8.17
CA VAL A 67 -14.33 -9.10 7.70
C VAL A 67 -14.20 -7.66 7.23
N VAL A 68 -15.15 -7.18 6.44
CA VAL A 68 -15.13 -5.81 5.92
C VAL A 68 -15.18 -4.79 7.04
N LYS A 69 -15.90 -5.05 8.14
CA LYS A 69 -15.93 -4.14 9.30
C LYS A 69 -14.53 -3.86 9.89
N PHE A 70 -13.63 -4.85 9.88
CA PHE A 70 -12.25 -4.68 10.32
C PHE A 70 -11.32 -4.20 9.19
N ALA A 71 -11.54 -4.69 7.96
CA ALA A 71 -10.72 -4.31 6.82
C ALA A 71 -10.94 -2.85 6.40
N TYR A 72 -12.16 -2.32 6.55
CA TYR A 72 -12.54 -0.97 6.13
C TYR A 72 -11.72 0.16 6.79
N PRO A 73 -11.55 0.23 8.13
CA PRO A 73 -10.73 1.28 8.73
C PRO A 73 -9.25 1.21 8.30
N VAL A 74 -8.70 0.00 8.16
CA VAL A 74 -7.33 -0.20 7.66
C VAL A 74 -7.23 0.26 6.21
N TRP A 75 -8.21 -0.09 5.38
CA TRP A 75 -8.27 0.30 3.98
C TRP A 75 -8.38 1.82 3.82
N LEU A 76 -9.23 2.47 4.60
CA LEU A 76 -9.34 3.94 4.63
C LEU A 76 -8.01 4.59 5.02
N TYR A 77 -7.35 4.10 6.07
CA TYR A 77 -6.05 4.62 6.48
C TYR A 77 -5.01 4.51 5.35
N VAL A 78 -4.91 3.33 4.72
CA VAL A 78 -3.97 3.10 3.60
C VAL A 78 -4.32 4.00 2.40
N ALA A 79 -5.60 4.13 2.04
CA ALA A 79 -6.03 4.99 0.94
C ALA A 79 -5.69 6.47 1.20
N SER A 80 -5.99 6.99 2.39
CA SER A 80 -5.68 8.38 2.76
C SER A 80 -4.19 8.65 2.83
N THR A 81 -3.40 7.75 3.44
CA THR A 81 -1.95 7.89 3.52
C THR A 81 -1.26 7.78 2.16
N GLY A 82 -1.79 6.96 1.24
CA GLY A 82 -1.28 6.89 -0.14
C GLY A 82 -1.45 8.21 -0.89
N VAL A 83 -2.60 8.88 -0.73
CA VAL A 83 -2.82 10.22 -1.29
C VAL A 83 -1.88 11.24 -0.64
N MET A 84 -1.69 11.19 0.68
CA MET A 84 -0.73 12.08 1.37
C MET A 84 0.70 11.89 0.86
N VAL A 85 1.17 10.65 0.71
CA VAL A 85 2.51 10.34 0.19
C VAL A 85 2.67 10.89 -1.23
N TYR A 86 1.66 10.70 -2.09
CA TYR A 86 1.66 11.27 -3.44
C TYR A 86 1.74 12.80 -3.42
N LEU A 87 0.92 13.46 -2.59
CA LEU A 87 0.94 14.92 -2.44
C LEU A 87 2.27 15.43 -1.87
N PHE A 88 2.90 14.70 -0.95
CA PHE A 88 4.24 15.05 -0.45
C PHE A 88 5.29 14.93 -1.53
N MET A 89 5.16 13.96 -2.45
CA MET A 89 6.14 13.70 -3.50
C MET A 89 5.89 14.52 -4.77
N GLN A 90 4.66 14.99 -5.00
CA GLN A 90 4.24 15.81 -6.14
C GLN A 90 5.13 17.06 -6.40
N PRO A 91 5.60 17.80 -5.38
CA PRO A 91 6.50 18.95 -5.56
C PRO A 91 7.95 18.56 -5.87
N TYR A 92 8.32 17.29 -5.69
CA TYR A 92 9.69 16.78 -5.86
C TYR A 92 9.82 15.85 -7.08
N TYR A 93 8.82 15.85 -7.96
CA TYR A 93 8.80 15.16 -9.24
C TYR A 93 9.03 16.18 -10.36
#